data_AF-A0A197JJI8-F1
#
_entry.id   AF-A0A197JJI8-F1
#
_cell.length_a   1.000
_cell.length_b   1.000
_cell.length_c   1.000
_cell.angle_alpha   90.00
_cell.angle_beta   90.00
_cell.angle_gamma   90.00
#
_symmetry.space_group_name_H-M   'P 1'
#
loop_
_entity.id
_entity.type
_entity.pdbx_description
1 polymer ?
#
loop_
_entity_poly.entity_id
_entity_poly.type
_entity_poly.pdbx_seq_one_letter_code
_entity_poly.pdbx_strand_id
1 'polypeptide(L)'
;EELDTYALRSGTTWREKGEASTRYFFRAIAQRFKKRLVPPLHNPLTNNLTTTAEERLQVASDFYSQLYTPDQSDEHATQQLIDSLPPAAILTDIDKVGLTLRISDLELENAIDMSPHSKAPGRDGLPFELYRHIISISWIRKLLLAVLNEALLDSTFPRSWQETVMILLYKKGDASRLSNWRPL
;
A
#
# COMPACT_ATOMS: atom_id res chain seq x y z
N GLU A 1 -25.81 -6.57 7.86
CA GLU A 1 -24.67 -5.62 7.87
C GLU A 1 -23.49 -6.09 8.71
N GLU A 2 -23.55 -6.16 10.05
CA GLU A 2 -22.39 -6.60 10.85
C GLU A 2 -21.98 -8.06 10.57
N LEU A 3 -22.95 -8.97 10.50
CA LEU A 3 -22.70 -10.40 10.22
C LEU A 3 -22.07 -10.63 8.84
N ASP A 4 -22.48 -9.86 7.83
CA ASP A 4 -21.94 -9.99 6.46
C ASP A 4 -20.49 -9.50 6.39
N THR A 5 -20.18 -8.43 7.14
CA THR A 5 -18.81 -7.93 7.29
C THR A 5 -17.91 -8.94 8.00
N TYR A 6 -18.46 -9.63 8.99
CA TYR A 6 -17.79 -10.70 9.72
C TYR A 6 -17.55 -11.94 8.86
N ALA A 7 -18.52 -12.33 8.03
CA ALA A 7 -18.44 -13.42 7.07
C ALA A 7 -17.41 -13.15 5.95
N LEU A 8 -17.30 -11.91 5.48
CA LEU A 8 -16.30 -11.51 4.49
C LEU A 8 -14.87 -11.62 5.06
N ARG A 9 -14.68 -11.23 6.34
CA ARG A 9 -13.38 -11.23 7.02
C ARG A 9 -12.86 -12.61 7.43
N SER A 10 -13.72 -13.61 7.49
CA SER A 10 -13.39 -14.99 7.86
C SER A 10 -13.12 -15.91 6.66
N GLY A 11 -13.32 -15.41 5.43
CA GLY A 11 -12.92 -16.07 4.19
C GLY A 11 -13.63 -17.40 3.90
N THR A 12 -13.01 -18.26 3.08
CA THR A 12 -13.51 -19.59 2.68
C THR A 12 -13.80 -20.49 3.87
N THR A 13 -12.99 -20.40 4.93
CA THR A 13 -13.17 -21.17 6.17
C THR A 13 -14.56 -21.00 6.81
N TRP A 14 -15.18 -19.83 6.69
CA TRP A 14 -16.50 -19.55 7.25
C TRP A 14 -17.64 -20.19 6.45
N ARG A 15 -17.52 -20.16 5.12
CA ARG A 15 -18.52 -20.75 4.21
C ARG A 15 -18.41 -22.28 4.15
N GLU A 16 -17.20 -22.82 4.25
CA GLU A 16 -16.96 -24.26 4.12
C GLU A 16 -17.13 -25.04 5.43
N LYS A 17 -16.87 -24.43 6.59
CA LYS A 17 -16.92 -25.13 7.90
C LYS A 17 -18.10 -24.75 8.79
N GLY A 18 -19.00 -23.87 8.33
CA GLY A 18 -20.25 -23.57 9.01
C GLY A 18 -20.08 -23.12 10.47
N GLU A 19 -19.09 -22.26 10.76
CA GLU A 19 -18.89 -21.81 12.14
C GLU A 19 -19.87 -20.67 12.49
N ALA A 20 -20.81 -21.00 13.38
CA ALA A 20 -21.66 -20.05 14.07
C ALA A 20 -20.83 -18.97 14.81
N SER A 21 -21.45 -17.85 15.14
CA SER A 21 -20.89 -16.75 15.95
C SER A 21 -20.52 -17.21 17.37
N THR A 22 -19.46 -18.02 17.47
CA THR A 22 -19.02 -18.68 18.69
C THR A 22 -18.25 -17.72 19.58
N ARG A 23 -18.13 -18.05 20.87
CA ARG A 23 -17.26 -17.30 21.80
C ARG A 23 -15.82 -17.23 21.30
N TYR A 24 -15.33 -18.27 20.64
CA TYR A 24 -13.99 -18.28 20.04
C TYR A 24 -13.87 -17.24 18.92
N PHE A 25 -14.85 -17.18 18.01
CA PHE A 25 -14.91 -16.21 16.92
C PHE A 25 -14.84 -14.76 17.43
N PHE A 26 -15.71 -14.40 18.37
CA PHE A 26 -15.70 -13.06 18.97
C PHE A 26 -14.40 -12.77 19.72
N ARG A 27 -13.82 -13.77 20.40
CA ARG A 27 -12.53 -13.62 21.09
C ARG A 27 -11.40 -13.36 20.12
N ALA A 28 -11.36 -14.06 18.98
CA ALA A 28 -10.36 -13.85 17.94
C ALA A 28 -10.46 -12.45 17.31
N ILE A 29 -11.69 -11.97 17.06
CA ILE A 29 -11.93 -10.59 16.58
C ILE A 29 -11.48 -9.57 17.63
N ALA A 30 -11.91 -9.73 18.88
CA ALA A 30 -11.55 -8.82 19.96
C ALA A 30 -10.03 -8.77 20.18
N GLN A 31 -9.33 -9.91 20.09
CA GLN A 31 -7.88 -9.97 20.19
C GLN A 31 -7.19 -9.26 19.02
N ARG A 32 -7.69 -9.42 17.80
CA ARG A 32 -7.18 -8.69 16.62
C ARG A 32 -7.42 -7.19 16.76
N PHE A 33 -8.59 -6.77 17.24
CA PHE A 33 -8.91 -5.37 17.49
C PHE A 33 -7.95 -4.76 18.51
N LYS A 34 -7.74 -5.43 19.65
CA LYS A 34 -6.77 -4.99 20.68
C LYS A 34 -5.35 -4.83 20.14
N LYS A 35 -4.90 -5.70 19.24
CA LYS A 35 -3.58 -5.60 18.60
C LYS A 35 -3.44 -4.43 17.62
N ARG A 36 -4.56 -3.91 17.08
CA ARG A 36 -4.58 -2.76 16.15
C ARG A 36 -4.79 -1.42 16.87
N LEU A 37 -5.13 -1.45 18.17
CA LEU A 37 -5.27 -0.23 18.94
C LEU A 37 -3.90 0.42 19.13
N VAL A 38 -3.77 1.63 18.60
CA VAL A 38 -2.62 2.49 18.87
C VAL A 38 -2.77 3.03 20.29
N PRO A 39 -1.83 2.73 21.21
CA PRO A 39 -1.86 3.27 22.56
C PRO A 39 -1.63 4.79 22.52
N PRO A 40 -1.77 5.49 23.65
CA PRO A 40 -1.25 6.84 23.79
C PRO A 40 0.20 6.94 23.26
N LEU A 41 0.47 7.95 22.43
CA LEU A 41 1.75 8.16 21.77
C LEU A 41 2.51 9.31 22.44
N HIS A 42 3.83 9.26 22.45
CA HIS A 42 4.65 10.43 22.78
C HIS A 42 4.69 11.37 21.58
N ASN A 43 4.39 12.64 21.82
CA ASN A 43 4.63 13.71 20.87
C ASN A 43 6.16 13.93 20.75
N PRO A 44 6.77 13.82 19.56
CA PRO A 44 8.22 13.99 19.39
C PRO A 44 8.76 15.37 19.80
N LEU A 45 7.93 16.41 19.71
CA LEU A 45 8.33 17.80 19.98
C LEU A 45 8.20 18.16 21.46
N THR A 46 7.10 17.74 22.10
CA THR A 46 6.80 18.11 23.50
C THR A 46 7.16 17.01 24.50
N ASN A 47 7.43 15.80 24.02
CA ASN A 47 7.62 14.57 24.78
C ASN A 47 6.42 14.17 25.67
N ASN A 48 5.30 14.89 25.59
CA ASN A 48 4.07 14.59 26.31
C ASN A 48 3.30 13.44 25.66
N LEU A 49 2.53 12.73 26.48
CA LEU A 49 1.70 11.63 26.03
C LEU A 49 0.35 12.17 25.54
N THR A 50 -0.11 11.69 24.37
CA THR A 50 -1.44 12.04 23.83
C THR A 50 -2.55 11.52 24.74
N THR A 51 -3.63 12.27 24.85
CA THR A 51 -4.80 11.92 25.67
C THR A 51 -6.01 11.54 24.82
N THR A 52 -6.16 12.13 23.64
CA THR A 52 -7.32 11.91 22.74
C THR A 52 -6.95 11.09 21.50
N ALA A 53 -7.97 10.63 20.77
CA ALA A 53 -7.75 9.91 19.51
C ALA A 53 -7.28 10.86 18.40
N GLU A 54 -7.81 12.07 18.40
CA GLU A 54 -7.49 13.16 17.48
C GLU A 54 -6.02 13.58 17.64
N GLU A 55 -5.55 13.73 18.88
CA GLU A 55 -4.14 14.01 19.17
C GLU A 55 -3.22 12.88 18.68
N ARG A 56 -3.62 11.61 18.84
CA ARG A 56 -2.84 10.47 18.32
C ARG A 56 -2.74 10.51 16.80
N LEU A 57 -3.83 10.81 16.11
CA LEU A 57 -3.84 10.92 14.64
C LEU A 57 -2.95 12.08 14.18
N GLN A 58 -3.04 13.24 14.84
CA GLN A 58 -2.22 14.40 14.51
C GLN A 58 -0.72 14.10 14.72
N VAL A 59 -0.35 13.56 15.89
CA VAL A 59 1.05 13.20 16.18
C VAL A 59 1.59 12.17 15.18
N ALA A 60 0.77 11.18 14.79
CA ALA A 60 1.16 10.22 13.76
C ALA A 60 1.34 10.88 12.39
N SER A 61 0.40 11.73 11.98
CA SER A 61 0.46 12.47 10.73
C SER A 61 1.72 13.34 10.64
N ASP A 62 1.98 14.15 11.67
CA ASP A 62 3.12 15.06 11.71
C ASP A 62 4.45 14.30 11.67
N PHE A 63 4.57 13.25 12.50
CA PHE A 63 5.78 12.44 12.57
C PHE A 63 6.13 11.80 11.22
N TYR A 64 5.16 11.14 10.56
CA TYR A 64 5.45 10.48 9.29
C TYR A 64 5.56 11.46 8.12
N SER A 65 4.84 12.59 8.15
CA SER A 65 5.02 13.65 7.16
C SER A 65 6.44 14.20 7.21
N GLN A 66 6.97 14.44 8.42
CA GLN A 66 8.34 14.86 8.61
C GLN A 66 9.34 13.76 8.20
N LEU A 67 9.10 12.50 8.61
CA LEU A 67 9.98 11.37 8.30
C LEU A 67 10.13 11.12 6.80
N TYR A 68 9.05 11.32 6.03
CA TYR A 68 9.03 11.15 4.58
C TYR A 68 9.27 12.45 3.81
N THR A 69 9.59 13.55 4.50
CA THR A 69 10.06 14.76 3.83
C THR A 69 11.46 14.48 3.29
N PRO A 70 11.72 14.65 1.99
CA PRO A 70 13.03 14.41 1.41
C PRO A 70 14.08 15.32 2.06
N ASP A 71 15.20 14.71 2.49
CA ASP A 71 16.39 15.47 2.88
C ASP A 71 17.03 16.13 1.65
N GLN A 72 17.80 17.19 1.85
CA GLN A 72 18.60 17.76 0.77
C GLN A 72 19.65 16.74 0.31
N SER A 73 19.64 16.42 -0.98
CA SER A 73 20.61 15.54 -1.60
C SER A 73 21.78 16.33 -2.17
N ASP A 74 23.01 15.84 -1.98
CA ASP A 74 24.19 16.37 -2.65
C ASP A 74 24.22 15.88 -4.10
N GLU A 75 23.93 16.80 -5.03
CA GLU A 75 23.92 16.51 -6.47
C GLU A 75 25.29 16.06 -6.98
N HIS A 76 26.39 16.59 -6.41
CA HIS A 76 27.73 16.21 -6.82
C HIS A 76 28.06 14.78 -6.39
N ALA A 77 27.77 14.42 -5.14
CA ALA A 77 27.95 13.06 -4.66
C ALA A 77 27.08 12.05 -5.43
N THR A 78 25.86 12.46 -5.79
CA THR A 78 24.95 11.66 -6.63
C THR A 78 25.54 11.41 -8.01
N GLN A 79 26.03 12.46 -8.67
CA GLN A 79 26.65 12.34 -9.99
C GLN A 79 27.93 11.49 -9.94
N GLN A 80 28.77 11.68 -8.92
CA GLN A 80 29.97 10.85 -8.72
C GLN A 80 29.63 9.36 -8.58
N LEU A 81 28.54 9.02 -7.88
CA LEU A 81 28.08 7.65 -7.74
C LEU A 81 27.62 7.09 -9.10
N ILE A 82 26.85 7.87 -9.87
CA ILE A 82 26.39 7.49 -11.22
C ILE A 82 27.59 7.28 -12.16
N ASP A 83 28.57 8.19 -12.15
CA ASP A 83 29.75 8.12 -13.01
C ASP A 83 30.67 6.95 -12.65
N SER A 84 30.61 6.47 -11.40
CA SER A 84 31.38 5.31 -10.94
C SER A 84 30.80 3.96 -11.39
N LEU A 85 29.61 3.95 -11.99
CA LEU A 85 28.96 2.72 -12.41
C LEU A 85 29.74 2.04 -13.55
N PRO A 86 29.94 0.71 -13.49
CA PRO A 86 30.62 -0.01 -14.56
C PRO A 86 29.74 -0.02 -15.83
N PRO A 87 30.33 -0.05 -17.03
CA PRO A 87 29.56 -0.09 -18.29
C PRO A 87 28.53 -1.22 -18.37
N ALA A 88 28.81 -2.36 -17.74
CA ALA A 88 27.88 -3.51 -17.69
C ALA A 88 26.60 -3.24 -16.87
N ALA A 89 26.59 -2.22 -16.02
CA ALA A 89 25.41 -1.80 -15.25
C ALA A 89 24.59 -0.71 -15.98
N ILE A 90 25.06 -0.22 -17.13
CA ILE A 90 24.38 0.80 -17.92
C ILE A 90 23.52 0.08 -18.97
N LEU A 91 22.23 0.41 -18.98
CA LEU A 91 21.29 -0.13 -19.96
C LEU A 91 21.70 0.27 -21.38
N THR A 92 21.54 -0.66 -22.32
CA THR A 92 21.72 -0.35 -23.74
C THR A 92 20.62 0.61 -24.22
N ASP A 93 20.85 1.32 -25.32
CA ASP A 93 19.82 2.22 -25.85
C ASP A 93 18.57 1.46 -26.31
N ILE A 94 18.72 0.20 -26.73
CA ILE A 94 17.61 -0.69 -27.05
C ILE A 94 16.77 -0.98 -25.80
N ASP A 95 17.41 -1.30 -24.68
CA ASP A 95 16.70 -1.58 -23.42
C ASP A 95 16.02 -0.32 -22.87
N LYS A 96 16.68 0.84 -22.95
CA LYS A 96 16.08 2.13 -22.53
C LYS A 96 14.81 2.41 -23.32
N VAL A 97 14.86 2.28 -24.65
CA VAL A 97 13.68 2.46 -25.49
C VAL A 97 12.62 1.43 -25.11
N GLY A 98 12.99 0.15 -24.97
CA GLY A 98 12.09 -0.94 -24.59
C GLY A 98 11.31 -0.67 -23.30
N LEU A 99 11.95 -0.10 -22.27
CA LEU A 99 11.31 0.25 -20.99
C LEU A 99 10.34 1.44 -21.06
N THR A 100 10.37 2.21 -22.14
CA THR A 100 9.54 3.42 -22.34
C THR A 100 8.50 3.27 -23.44
N LEU A 101 8.41 2.07 -24.04
CA LEU A 101 7.39 1.77 -25.03
C LEU A 101 5.99 1.76 -24.40
N ARG A 102 4.99 1.99 -25.25
CA ARG A 102 3.59 1.89 -24.87
C ARG A 102 3.28 0.51 -24.33
N ILE A 103 2.65 0.45 -23.15
CA ILE A 103 2.13 -0.77 -22.55
C ILE A 103 1.08 -1.36 -23.48
N SER A 104 1.24 -2.65 -23.79
CA SER A 104 0.35 -3.44 -24.64
C SER A 104 -0.74 -4.15 -23.83
N ASP A 105 -1.81 -4.60 -24.50
CA ASP A 105 -2.84 -5.45 -23.89
C ASP A 105 -2.22 -6.72 -23.27
N LEU A 106 -1.24 -7.32 -23.94
CA LEU A 106 -0.59 -8.56 -23.48
C LEU A 106 0.20 -8.32 -22.19
N GLU A 107 0.92 -7.21 -22.07
CA GLU A 107 1.63 -6.86 -20.84
C GLU A 107 0.68 -6.61 -19.69
N LEU A 108 -0.45 -5.94 -19.95
CA LEU A 108 -1.49 -5.70 -18.94
C LEU A 108 -2.10 -7.03 -18.46
N GLU A 109 -2.45 -7.93 -19.38
CA GLU A 109 -2.99 -9.25 -19.06
C GLU A 109 -1.98 -10.08 -18.25
N ASN A 110 -0.72 -10.13 -18.69
CA ASN A 110 0.36 -10.83 -17.98
C ASN A 110 0.61 -10.27 -16.58
N ALA A 111 0.60 -8.94 -16.41
CA ALA A 111 0.79 -8.30 -15.12
C ALA A 111 -0.31 -8.69 -14.11
N ILE A 112 -1.56 -8.75 -14.59
CA ILE A 112 -2.71 -9.15 -13.76
C ILE A 112 -2.68 -10.66 -13.45
N ASP A 113 -2.21 -11.48 -14.40
CA ASP A 113 -2.07 -12.92 -14.17
C ASP A 113 -0.93 -13.27 -13.21
N MET A 114 0.15 -12.50 -13.21
CA MET A 114 1.26 -12.62 -12.26
C MET A 114 0.97 -11.95 -10.91
N SER A 115 -0.14 -11.21 -10.80
CA SER A 115 -0.51 -10.54 -9.56
C SER A 115 -0.85 -11.56 -8.46
N PRO A 116 -0.40 -11.34 -7.21
CA PRO A 116 -0.55 -12.28 -6.13
C PRO A 116 -2.01 -12.39 -5.66
N HIS A 117 -2.45 -13.62 -5.39
CA HIS A 117 -3.77 -13.90 -4.81
C HIS A 117 -3.84 -13.55 -3.32
N SER A 118 -5.06 -13.29 -2.85
CA SER A 118 -5.43 -13.10 -1.45
C SER A 118 -4.64 -12.00 -0.76
N LYS A 119 -4.24 -10.96 -1.52
CA LYS A 119 -3.70 -9.73 -0.96
C LYS A 119 -4.81 -8.78 -0.54
N ALA A 120 -4.50 -7.92 0.42
CA ALA A 120 -5.43 -6.89 0.84
C ALA A 120 -5.67 -5.94 -0.35
N PRO A 121 -6.95 -5.62 -0.67
CA PRO A 121 -7.25 -4.68 -1.74
C PRO A 121 -6.83 -3.26 -1.34
N GLY A 122 -6.74 -2.39 -2.34
CA GLY A 122 -6.57 -0.96 -2.14
C GLY A 122 -7.81 -0.29 -1.54
N ARG A 123 -7.84 1.04 -1.60
CA ARG A 123 -8.96 1.85 -1.07
C ARG A 123 -10.28 1.61 -1.81
N ASP A 124 -10.21 1.15 -3.05
CA ASP A 124 -11.37 0.78 -3.87
C ASP A 124 -12.00 -0.56 -3.45
N GLY A 125 -11.31 -1.35 -2.63
CA GLY A 125 -11.78 -2.66 -2.19
C GLY A 125 -11.71 -3.74 -3.26
N LEU A 126 -11.10 -3.48 -4.43
CA LEU A 126 -11.02 -4.44 -5.53
C LEU A 126 -9.77 -5.32 -5.40
N PRO A 127 -9.91 -6.64 -5.21
CA PRO A 127 -8.76 -7.54 -5.16
C PRO A 127 -8.30 -7.92 -6.59
N PHE A 128 -7.05 -8.34 -6.75
CA PHE A 128 -6.47 -8.72 -8.06
C PHE A 128 -7.25 -9.82 -8.79
N GLU A 129 -7.89 -10.72 -8.06
CA GLU A 129 -8.76 -11.75 -8.61
C GLU A 129 -9.93 -11.16 -9.39
N LEU A 130 -10.45 -10.00 -8.95
CA LEU A 130 -11.53 -9.33 -9.65
C LEU A 130 -11.02 -8.61 -10.90
N TYR A 131 -9.79 -8.09 -10.89
CA TYR A 131 -9.18 -7.46 -12.07
C TYR A 131 -9.14 -8.42 -13.26
N ARG A 132 -8.87 -9.71 -13.05
CA ARG A 132 -8.92 -10.74 -14.12
C ARG A 132 -10.26 -10.78 -14.84
N HIS A 133 -11.36 -10.64 -14.09
CA HIS A 133 -12.70 -10.61 -14.66
C HIS A 133 -13.00 -9.25 -15.30
N ILE A 134 -12.59 -8.15 -14.66
CA ILE A 134 -12.84 -6.79 -15.15
C ILE A 134 -12.16 -6.53 -16.49
N ILE A 135 -10.89 -6.94 -16.67
CA ILE A 135 -10.16 -6.72 -17.93
C ILE A 135 -10.68 -7.58 -19.09
N SER A 136 -11.49 -8.61 -18.83
CA SER A 136 -12.19 -9.33 -19.89
C SER A 136 -13.23 -8.45 -20.60
N ILE A 137 -13.68 -7.38 -19.94
CA ILE A 137 -14.59 -6.40 -20.49
C ILE A 137 -13.78 -5.38 -21.32
N SER A 138 -13.86 -5.50 -22.65
CA SER A 138 -13.04 -4.75 -23.61
C SER A 138 -12.96 -3.24 -23.35
N TRP A 139 -14.06 -2.57 -23.00
CA TRP A 139 -14.02 -1.11 -22.80
C TRP A 139 -13.27 -0.73 -21.50
N ILE A 140 -13.35 -1.56 -20.46
CA ILE A 140 -12.61 -1.32 -19.21
C ILE A 140 -11.12 -1.55 -19.44
N ARG A 141 -10.77 -2.63 -20.16
CA ARG A 141 -9.37 -2.89 -20.52
C ARG A 141 -8.76 -1.73 -21.30
N LYS A 142 -9.46 -1.23 -22.32
CA LYS A 142 -9.03 -0.07 -23.11
C LYS A 142 -8.88 1.19 -22.26
N LEU A 143 -9.81 1.44 -21.34
CA LEU A 143 -9.74 2.57 -20.41
C LEU A 143 -8.53 2.46 -19.49
N LEU A 144 -8.32 1.29 -18.87
CA LEU A 144 -7.18 1.05 -18.00
C LEU A 144 -5.86 1.21 -18.77
N LEU A 145 -5.76 0.64 -19.97
CA LEU A 145 -4.58 0.77 -20.81
C LEU A 145 -4.30 2.22 -21.22
N ALA A 146 -5.34 3.01 -21.49
CA ALA A 146 -5.20 4.44 -21.76
C ALA A 146 -4.63 5.18 -20.54
N VAL A 147 -5.22 5.00 -19.36
CA VAL A 147 -4.75 5.63 -18.11
C VAL A 147 -3.30 5.25 -17.79
N LEU A 148 -2.93 3.97 -17.93
CA LEU A 148 -1.56 3.51 -17.69
C LEU A 148 -0.56 4.13 -18.66
N ASN A 149 -0.94 4.28 -19.93
CA ASN A 149 -0.06 4.86 -20.94
C ASN A 149 0.04 6.39 -20.84
N GLU A 150 -1.03 7.09 -20.46
CA GLU A 150 -0.97 8.53 -20.14
C GLU A 150 -0.05 8.78 -18.94
N ALA A 151 -0.08 7.91 -17.94
CA ALA A 151 0.84 7.96 -16.81
C ALA A 151 2.30 7.73 -17.23
N LEU A 152 2.55 6.73 -18.10
CA LEU A 152 3.90 6.40 -18.57
C LEU A 152 4.49 7.45 -19.52
N LEU A 153 3.71 7.88 -20.51
CA LEU A 153 4.21 8.70 -21.62
C LEU A 153 4.11 10.20 -21.33
N ASP A 154 3.04 10.63 -20.66
CA ASP A 154 2.72 12.04 -20.44
C ASP A 154 2.90 12.47 -18.98
N SER A 155 3.36 11.57 -18.10
CA SER A 155 3.47 11.80 -16.65
C SER A 155 2.18 12.32 -16.02
N THR A 156 1.02 11.92 -16.58
CA THR A 156 -0.29 12.36 -16.13
C THR A 156 -0.93 11.26 -15.28
N PHE A 157 -1.01 11.49 -13.98
CA PHE A 157 -1.50 10.49 -13.02
C PHE A 157 -2.90 10.84 -12.50
N PRO A 158 -3.78 9.83 -12.32
CA PRO A 158 -5.02 10.03 -11.58
C PRO A 158 -4.73 10.60 -10.18
N ARG A 159 -5.53 11.58 -9.73
CA ARG A 159 -5.37 12.16 -8.37
C ARG A 159 -5.35 11.09 -7.28
N SER A 160 -6.16 10.03 -7.42
CA SER A 160 -6.24 8.94 -6.46
C SER A 160 -4.92 8.19 -6.26
N TRP A 161 -4.00 8.20 -7.23
CA TRP A 161 -2.67 7.58 -7.09
C TRP A 161 -1.73 8.38 -6.19
N GLN A 162 -2.04 9.66 -5.96
CA GLN A 162 -1.30 10.54 -5.06
C GLN A 162 -1.83 10.49 -3.62
N GLU A 163 -2.88 9.70 -3.36
CA GLU A 163 -3.48 9.55 -2.06
C GLU A 163 -3.12 8.19 -1.45
N THR A 164 -2.56 8.19 -0.25
CA THR A 164 -2.21 6.95 0.49
C THR A 164 -3.03 6.83 1.77
N VAL A 165 -3.47 5.60 2.08
CA VAL A 165 -4.03 5.28 3.41
C VAL A 165 -2.98 4.51 4.19
N MET A 166 -2.44 5.15 5.22
CA MET A 166 -1.41 4.58 6.06
C MET A 166 -2.02 3.70 7.16
N ILE A 167 -1.51 2.48 7.29
CA ILE A 167 -1.85 1.57 8.39
C ILE A 167 -0.61 1.35 9.25
N LEU A 168 -0.71 1.67 10.54
CA LEU A 168 0.39 1.45 11.48
C LEU A 168 0.39 0.02 12.00
N LEU A 169 1.50 -0.69 11.76
CA LEU A 169 1.76 -2.02 12.31
C LEU A 169 2.84 -1.95 13.39
N TYR A 170 2.46 -2.28 14.62
CA TYR A 170 3.41 -2.38 15.72
C TYR A 170 4.47 -3.45 15.43
N LYS A 171 5.75 -3.08 15.55
CA LYS A 171 6.88 -3.99 15.30
C LYS A 171 7.39 -4.60 16.61
N LYS A 172 8.01 -3.78 17.48
CA LYS A 172 8.58 -4.17 18.78
C LYS A 172 9.03 -2.94 19.57
N GLY A 173 9.24 -3.07 20.87
CA GLY A 173 9.74 -1.99 21.74
C GLY A 173 8.61 -1.23 22.42
N ASP A 174 8.87 0.01 22.83
CA ASP A 174 7.85 0.86 23.44
C ASP A 174 6.78 1.26 22.41
N ALA A 175 5.56 0.78 22.61
CA ALA A 175 4.44 1.00 21.70
C ALA A 175 3.94 2.46 21.70
N SER A 176 4.32 3.26 22.69
CA SER A 176 4.02 4.70 22.71
C SER A 176 4.93 5.53 21.79
N ARG A 177 5.98 4.93 21.20
CA ARG A 177 6.91 5.61 20.29
C ARG A 177 6.65 5.20 18.84
N LEU A 178 6.36 6.18 17.97
CA LEU A 178 6.03 5.93 16.57
C LEU A 178 7.17 5.28 15.76
N SER A 179 8.44 5.50 16.12
CA SER A 179 9.59 4.82 15.49
C SER A 179 9.59 3.29 15.63
N ASN A 180 8.78 2.76 16.56
CA ASN A 180 8.58 1.33 16.77
C ASN A 180 7.40 0.74 15.96
N TRP A 181 6.77 1.55 15.11
CA TRP A 181 5.69 1.16 14.21
C TRP A 181 6.19 1.19 12.77
N ARG A 182 5.63 0.31 11.94
CA ARG A 182 5.84 0.31 10.50
C ARG A 182 4.61 0.93 9.84
N PRO A 183 4.74 2.03 9.09
CA PRO A 183 3.68 2.47 8.20
C PRO A 183 3.63 1.50 7.01
N LEU A 184 2.43 0.98 6.74
CA LEU A 184 2.08 0.29 5.49
C LEU A 184 1.20 1.17 4.63
#